data_AF-G5E1B2-F1
#
_entry.id   AF-G5E1B2-F1
#
_cell.length_a   1.000
_cell.length_b   1.000
_cell.length_c   1.000
_cell.angle_alpha   90.00
_cell.angle_beta   90.00
_cell.angle_gamma   90.00
#
_symmetry.space_group_name_H-M   'P 1'
#
loop_
_entity.id
_entity.type
_entity.pdbx_description
1 polymer ?
#
loop_
_entity_poly.entity_id
_entity_poly.type
_entity_poly.pdbx_seq_one_letter_code
_entity_poly.pdbx_strand_id
1 'polypeptide(L)'
;QMHSGSSTKLQARDGRKSVIPPLMWVSGNLDRGLLAFLFDALQQRESPAIRGKGLRREVLKLHPTLAPVKVAVDMGTGPAVDLRLVCQGLSAELREHG
;
A
#
# COMPACT_ATOMS: atom_id res chain seq x y z
N GLN A 1 2.80 -37.16 5.11
CA GLN A 1 4.03 -37.82 4.60
C GLN A 1 5.15 -37.47 5.57
N MET A 2 5.63 -38.44 6.35
CA MET A 2 6.64 -38.20 7.40
C MET A 2 8.02 -38.16 6.74
N HIS A 3 8.76 -37.07 6.92
CA HIS A 3 10.09 -36.89 6.32
C HIS A 3 11.07 -37.94 6.90
N SER A 4 11.74 -38.70 6.02
CA SER A 4 12.72 -39.76 6.37
C SER A 4 14.10 -39.18 6.75
N GLY A 5 14.12 -38.07 7.51
CA GLY A 5 15.32 -37.44 8.04
C GLY A 5 15.51 -37.78 9.52
N SER A 6 16.76 -37.69 10.01
CA SER A 6 17.08 -37.93 11.43
C SER A 6 16.31 -36.96 12.33
N SER A 7 15.27 -37.47 12.99
CA SER A 7 14.34 -36.69 13.82
C SER A 7 15.01 -36.03 15.03
N THR A 8 16.19 -36.50 15.43
CA THR A 8 17.01 -35.93 16.50
C THR A 8 17.46 -34.50 16.21
N LYS A 9 17.63 -34.14 14.92
CA LYS A 9 17.99 -32.77 14.51
C LYS A 9 16.80 -31.80 14.46
N LEU A 10 15.57 -32.32 14.51
CA LEU A 10 14.32 -31.54 14.45
C LEU A 10 13.70 -31.31 15.83
N GLN A 11 14.34 -31.82 16.89
CA GLN A 11 13.85 -31.65 18.25
C GLN A 11 14.12 -30.24 18.76
N ALA A 12 13.07 -29.61 19.29
CA ALA A 12 13.12 -28.37 20.03
C ALA A 12 12.71 -28.63 21.49
N ARG A 13 13.08 -27.72 22.38
CA ARG A 13 12.66 -27.78 23.79
C ARG A 13 11.27 -27.16 23.96
N ASP A 14 10.38 -27.93 24.56
CA ASP A 14 9.12 -27.46 25.12
C ASP A 14 9.18 -27.64 26.65
N GLY A 15 9.63 -26.58 27.33
CA GLY A 15 9.97 -26.61 28.75
C GLY A 15 11.05 -27.64 29.08
N ARG A 16 10.68 -28.66 29.87
CA ARG A 16 11.57 -29.77 30.25
C ARG A 16 11.55 -30.93 29.25
N LYS A 17 10.68 -30.90 28.23
CA LYS A 17 10.50 -31.98 27.25
C LYS A 17 11.19 -31.63 25.94
N SER A 18 11.68 -32.65 25.25
CA SER A 18 12.19 -32.53 23.87
C SER A 18 11.07 -32.97 22.92
N VAL A 19 10.64 -32.08 22.02
CA VAL A 19 9.50 -32.31 21.11
C VAL A 19 9.87 -31.91 19.69
N ILE A 20 9.21 -32.50 18.69
CA ILE A 20 9.29 -31.99 17.31
C ILE A 20 8.18 -30.95 17.19
N PRO A 21 8.49 -29.67 16.90
CA PRO A 21 7.47 -28.64 16.81
C PRO A 21 6.55 -28.93 15.60
N PRO A 22 5.22 -28.80 15.77
CA PRO A 22 4.30 -28.90 14.65
C PRO A 22 4.54 -27.73 13.67
N LEU A 23 4.49 -28.03 12.36
CA LEU A 23 4.63 -27.02 11.32
C LEU A 23 3.32 -26.24 11.17
N MET A 24 3.38 -24.92 11.36
CA MET A 24 2.32 -23.99 11.00
C MET A 24 2.79 -23.14 9.82
N TRP A 25 1.97 -23.07 8.77
CA TRP A 25 2.24 -22.21 7.61
C TRP A 25 1.07 -21.26 7.38
N VAL A 26 1.40 -20.00 7.09
CA VAL A 26 0.45 -18.95 6.71
C VAL A 26 0.84 -18.43 5.34
N SER A 27 -0.09 -18.46 4.39
CA SER A 27 0.09 -17.88 3.05
C SER A 27 -0.94 -16.79 2.81
N GLY A 28 -0.49 -15.67 2.26
CA GLY A 28 -1.35 -14.59 1.76
C GLY A 28 -1.08 -14.30 0.30
N ASN A 29 -2.13 -14.08 -0.49
CA ASN A 29 -2.01 -13.64 -1.88
C ASN A 29 -2.03 -12.10 -1.94
N LEU A 30 -0.88 -11.50 -2.23
CA LEU A 30 -0.72 -10.04 -2.23
C LEU A 30 -1.50 -9.37 -3.36
N ASP A 31 -1.62 -9.99 -4.53
CA ASP A 31 -2.34 -9.42 -5.68
C ASP A 31 -3.83 -9.30 -5.37
N ARG A 32 -4.41 -10.37 -4.80
CA ARG A 32 -5.81 -10.36 -4.36
C ARG A 32 -6.04 -9.41 -3.19
N GLY A 33 -5.08 -9.31 -2.28
CA GLY A 33 -5.11 -8.34 -1.19
C GLY A 33 -5.11 -6.90 -1.70
N LEU A 34 -4.25 -6.58 -2.67
CA LEU A 34 -4.18 -5.28 -3.31
C LEU A 34 -5.49 -4.93 -4.01
N LEU A 35 -6.05 -5.87 -4.79
CA LEU A 35 -7.35 -5.69 -5.42
C LEU A 35 -8.45 -5.41 -4.39
N ALA A 36 -8.47 -6.15 -3.27
CA ALA A 36 -9.42 -5.92 -2.19
C ALA A 36 -9.32 -4.49 -1.63
N PHE A 37 -8.10 -3.98 -1.38
CA PHE A 37 -7.89 -2.59 -0.94
C PHE A 37 -8.34 -1.56 -1.99
N LEU A 38 -8.12 -1.82 -3.28
CA LEU A 38 -8.56 -0.93 -4.35
C LEU A 38 -10.09 -0.86 -4.45
N PHE A 39 -10.77 -2.00 -4.32
CA PHE A 39 -12.24 -2.05 -4.30
C PHE A 39 -12.81 -1.36 -3.06
N ASP A 40 -12.22 -1.59 -1.88
CA ASP A 40 -12.63 -0.94 -0.63
C ASP A 40 -12.48 0.59 -0.69
N ALA A 41 -11.39 1.07 -1.30
CA ALA A 41 -11.10 2.49 -1.42
C ALA A 41 -11.99 3.23 -2.45
N LEU A 42 -12.64 2.52 -3.38
CA LEU A 42 -13.36 3.15 -4.49
C LEU A 42 -14.66 3.82 -4.03
N GLN A 43 -14.73 5.14 -4.20
CA GLN A 43 -15.93 5.92 -3.94
C GLN A 43 -16.38 6.64 -5.21
N GLN A 44 -17.60 6.33 -5.64
CA GLN A 44 -18.26 6.95 -6.79
C GLN A 44 -19.38 7.85 -6.27
N ARG A 45 -19.27 9.15 -6.51
CA ARG A 45 -20.27 10.13 -6.09
C ARG A 45 -20.83 10.84 -7.31
N GLU A 46 -22.14 10.73 -7.48
CA GLU A 46 -22.88 11.55 -8.42
C GLU A 46 -23.28 12.85 -7.73
N SER A 47 -22.94 13.99 -8.34
CA SER A 47 -23.38 15.29 -7.86
C SER A 47 -24.57 15.76 -8.70
N PRO A 48 -25.68 16.23 -8.07
CA PRO A 48 -26.75 16.88 -8.81
C PRO A 48 -26.16 18.11 -9.52
N ALA A 49 -26.34 18.17 -10.83
CA ALA A 49 -25.75 19.21 -11.66
C ALA A 49 -26.56 20.51 -11.57
N ILE A 50 -25.89 21.63 -11.33
CA ILE A 50 -26.53 22.96 -11.35
C ILE A 50 -26.75 23.47 -12.80
N ARG A 51 -26.11 22.85 -13.82
CA ARG A 51 -26.15 23.30 -15.23
C ARG A 51 -26.09 22.18 -16.30
N GLY A 52 -26.71 21.02 -16.04
CA GLY A 52 -27.06 20.07 -17.13
C GLY A 52 -25.99 19.05 -17.59
N LYS A 53 -24.79 19.02 -16.98
CA LYS A 53 -23.89 17.84 -17.07
C LYS A 53 -23.69 17.26 -15.68
N GLY A 54 -24.33 16.12 -15.41
CA GLY A 54 -24.10 15.32 -14.22
C GLY A 54 -22.61 15.03 -14.09
N LEU A 55 -21.98 15.48 -13.00
CA LEU A 55 -20.58 15.21 -12.75
C LEU A 55 -20.47 13.99 -11.84
N ARG A 56 -20.07 12.87 -12.41
CA ARG A 56 -19.62 11.69 -11.66
C ARG A 56 -18.19 11.94 -11.21
N ARG A 57 -17.96 11.91 -9.90
CA ARG A 57 -16.62 12.02 -9.31
C ARG A 57 -16.24 10.66 -8.74
N GLU A 58 -15.04 10.22 -9.07
CA GLU A 58 -14.47 8.96 -8.57
C GLU A 58 -13.21 9.27 -7.79
N VAL A 59 -13.04 8.66 -6.63
CA VAL A 59 -11.85 8.80 -5.79
C VAL A 59 -11.51 7.45 -5.15
N LEU A 60 -10.21 7.15 -5.09
CA LEU A 60 -9.68 6.02 -4.31
C LEU A 60 -9.20 6.55 -2.96
N LYS A 61 -9.95 6.27 -1.89
CA LYS A 61 -9.57 6.62 -0.51
C LYS A 61 -8.72 5.54 0.13
N LEU A 62 -7.50 5.37 -0.39
CA LEU A 62 -6.52 4.45 0.17
C LEU A 62 -6.04 4.94 1.55
N HIS A 63 -5.72 4.01 2.44
CA HIS A 63 -5.05 4.35 3.70
C HIS A 63 -3.72 5.07 3.43
N PRO A 64 -3.34 6.11 4.19
CA PRO A 64 -2.13 6.91 3.92
C PRO A 64 -0.85 6.08 3.77
N THR A 65 -0.70 4.99 4.54
CA THR A 65 0.44 4.07 4.43
C THR A 65 0.48 3.31 3.11
N LEU A 66 -0.69 2.96 2.55
CA LEU A 66 -0.82 2.13 1.35
C LEU A 66 -0.87 2.93 0.05
N ALA A 67 -1.19 4.23 0.11
CA ALA A 67 -1.27 5.07 -1.08
C ALA A 67 0.08 5.09 -1.83
N PRO A 68 0.13 4.78 -3.14
CA PRO A 68 1.39 4.66 -3.88
C PRO A 68 2.05 6.02 -4.13
N VAL A 69 1.26 7.09 -4.19
CA VAL A 69 1.70 8.47 -4.30
C VAL A 69 1.14 9.24 -3.11
N LYS A 70 2.01 9.85 -2.30
CA LYS A 70 1.59 10.55 -1.07
C LYS A 70 1.14 11.98 -1.36
N VAL A 71 1.90 12.66 -2.22
CA VAL A 71 1.69 14.07 -2.57
C VAL A 71 2.01 14.26 -4.06
N ALA A 72 1.33 15.23 -4.68
CA ALA A 72 1.64 15.71 -6.01
C ALA A 72 2.11 17.16 -5.91
N VAL A 73 3.24 17.46 -6.54
CA VAL A 73 3.75 18.83 -6.68
C VAL A 73 3.39 19.31 -8.08
N ASP A 74 2.64 20.39 -8.18
CA ASP A 74 2.18 20.95 -9.45
C ASP A 74 2.53 22.44 -9.55
N MET A 75 2.64 22.94 -10.77
CA MET A 75 2.92 24.35 -11.07
C MET A 75 1.63 25.09 -11.41
N GLY A 76 1.20 25.97 -10.52
CA GLY A 76 0.08 26.88 -10.79
C GLY A 76 0.42 27.97 -11.80
N THR A 77 -0.49 28.93 -11.97
CA THR A 77 -0.28 30.11 -12.83
C THR A 77 0.74 31.06 -12.19
N GLY A 78 1.85 31.36 -12.88
CA GLY A 78 2.88 32.29 -12.39
C GLY A 78 4.14 32.33 -13.27
N PRO A 79 5.20 33.05 -12.83
CA PRO A 79 6.48 33.09 -13.52
C PRO A 79 7.10 31.69 -13.61
N ALA A 80 7.16 31.14 -14.82
CA ALA A 80 7.45 29.72 -15.03
C ALA A 80 8.85 29.27 -14.55
N VAL A 81 9.83 30.18 -14.50
CA VAL A 81 11.22 29.85 -14.14
C VAL A 81 11.36 29.67 -12.62
N ASP A 82 10.92 30.67 -11.85
CA ASP A 82 11.03 30.65 -10.38
C ASP A 82 10.18 29.53 -9.79
N LEU A 83 8.94 29.39 -10.28
CA LEU A 83 8.03 28.33 -9.80
C LEU A 83 8.60 26.94 -10.06
N ARG A 84 9.20 26.73 -11.24
CA ARG A 84 9.83 25.44 -11.59
C ARG A 84 10.98 25.12 -10.66
N LEU A 85 11.84 26.09 -10.36
CA LEU A 85 12.99 25.88 -9.48
C LEU A 85 12.54 25.51 -8.05
N VAL A 86 11.53 26.19 -7.53
CA VAL A 86 10.94 25.88 -6.21
C VAL A 86 10.29 24.50 -6.21
N CYS A 87 9.46 24.17 -7.20
CA CYS A 87 8.83 22.86 -7.31
C CYS A 87 9.86 21.72 -7.43
N GLN A 88 10.97 21.95 -8.15
CA GLN A 88 12.07 20.99 -8.25
C GLN A 88 12.78 20.79 -6.91
N GLY A 89 13.09 21.88 -6.19
CA GLY A 89 13.69 21.82 -4.86
C GLY A 89 12.80 21.06 -3.87
N LEU A 90 11.51 21.42 -3.80
CA LEU A 90 10.55 20.75 -2.93
C LEU A 90 10.38 19.27 -3.31
N SER A 91 10.34 18.94 -4.61
CA SER A 91 10.26 17.55 -5.05
C SER A 91 11.51 16.75 -4.68
N ALA A 92 12.70 17.36 -4.65
CA ALA A 92 13.91 16.69 -4.22
C ALA A 92 13.87 16.42 -2.71
N GLU A 93 13.56 17.44 -1.91
CA GLU A 93 13.44 17.33 -0.45
C GLU A 93 12.43 16.27 -0.02
N LEU A 94 11.24 16.25 -0.63
CA LEU A 94 10.21 15.24 -0.33
C LEU A 94 10.65 13.81 -0.69
N ARG A 95 11.49 13.64 -1.72
CA ARG A 95 12.01 12.32 -2.10
C ARG A 95 13.13 11.84 -1.19
N GLU A 96 13.87 12.76 -0.58
CA GLU A 96 14.90 12.44 0.42
C GLU A 96 14.28 11.99 1.74
N HIS A 97 13.13 12.54 2.12
CA HIS A 97 12.48 12.27 3.41
C HIS A 97 11.44 11.13 3.42
N GLY A 98 11.00 10.66 2.25
CA GLY A 98 10.15 9.46 2.12
C GLY A 98 8.80 9.55 2.84
#